data_AF-A0A4S4I022-F1
#
_entry.id   AF-A0A4S4I022-F1
#
_cell.length_a   1.000
_cell.length_b   1.000
_cell.length_c   1.000
_cell.angle_alpha   90.00
_cell.angle_beta   90.00
_cell.angle_gamma   90.00
#
_symmetry.space_group_name_H-M   'P 1'
#
loop_
_entity.id
_entity.type
_entity.pdbx_description
1 polymer ?
#
loop_
_entity_poly.entity_id
_entity_poly.type
_entity_poly.pdbx_seq_one_letter_code
_entity_poly.pdbx_strand_id
1 'polypeptide(L)'
;MIDKKKHVLYSTWKNMMARCYVKSHPNYKYYGAKGVTVSKRWHSFDNFIYDINNIMPDGHLLYSSDYQLDKDKKGEMLYSLESCSIISAEENKKIAYTKQQRRIIAINKTNEISFHSVSEASRALNIKRSTLINYLKSEKQHSTGFHFKYYN
;
A
#
# COMPACT_ATOMS: atom_id res chain seq x y z
N MET A 1 11.93 31.23 9.25
CA MET A 1 11.72 29.85 9.75
C MET A 1 10.24 29.59 9.75
N ILE A 2 9.78 28.47 9.17
CA ILE A 2 8.34 28.22 8.98
C ILE A 2 7.69 27.94 10.34
N ASP A 3 6.55 28.56 10.64
CA ASP A 3 5.72 28.14 11.77
C ASP A 3 5.09 26.78 11.47
N LYS A 4 5.84 25.72 11.76
CA LYS A 4 5.47 24.36 11.42
C LYS A 4 4.10 23.97 11.98
N LYS A 5 3.73 24.43 13.18
CA LYS A 5 2.47 24.01 13.81
C LYS A 5 1.23 24.50 13.05
N LYS A 6 1.36 25.59 12.28
CA LYS A 6 0.29 26.17 11.46
C LYS A 6 0.34 25.74 9.99
N HIS A 7 1.41 25.07 9.57
CA HIS A 7 1.59 24.66 8.18
C HIS A 7 0.75 23.42 7.88
N VAL A 8 -0.03 23.46 6.79
CA VAL A 8 -0.97 22.38 6.44
C VAL A 8 -0.31 21.01 6.27
N LEU A 9 0.93 20.98 5.73
CA LEU A 9 1.72 19.75 5.55
C LEU A 9 2.45 19.25 6.81
N TYR A 10 2.33 19.93 7.94
CA TYR A 10 3.02 19.51 9.17
C TYR A 10 2.51 18.17 9.69
N SER A 11 1.22 17.90 9.57
CA SER A 11 0.64 16.61 9.93
C SER A 11 1.21 15.48 9.07
N THR A 12 1.34 15.70 7.76
CA THR A 12 1.96 14.76 6.81
C THR A 12 3.40 14.44 7.20
N TRP A 13 4.22 15.47 7.41
CA TRP A 13 5.62 15.30 7.83
C TRP A 13 5.74 14.61 9.19
N LYS A 14 4.97 15.06 10.19
CA LYS A 14 4.99 14.50 11.55
C LYS A 14 4.59 13.03 11.54
N ASN A 15 3.56 12.66 10.79
CA ASN A 15 3.13 11.27 10.66
C ASN A 15 4.16 10.41 9.93
N MET A 16 4.79 10.92 8.86
CA MET A 16 5.90 10.24 8.18
C MET A 16 7.04 9.91 9.17
N MET A 17 7.47 10.90 9.96
CA MET A 17 8.52 10.72 10.97
C MET A 17 8.11 9.74 12.07
N ALA A 18 6.87 9.85 12.58
CA ALA A 18 6.39 9.00 13.66
C ALA A 18 6.30 7.52 13.25
N ARG A 19 5.82 7.22 12.03
CA ARG A 19 5.79 5.85 11.50
C ARG A 19 7.19 5.22 11.44
N CYS A 20 8.22 6.00 11.14
CA CYS A 20 9.58 5.49 11.00
C CYS A 20 10.32 5.35 12.33
N TYR A 21 10.09 6.25 13.31
CA TYR A 21 10.98 6.36 14.47
C TYR A 21 10.31 6.19 15.83
N VAL A 22 8.98 6.32 15.92
CA VAL A 22 8.26 6.22 17.20
C VAL A 22 7.75 4.80 17.39
N LYS A 23 8.41 4.02 18.25
CA LYS A 23 8.09 2.60 18.48
C LYS A 23 6.65 2.35 18.96
N SER A 24 6.05 3.28 19.70
CA SER A 24 4.67 3.21 20.17
C SER A 24 3.63 3.60 19.12
N HIS A 25 4.05 4.11 17.95
CA HIS A 25 3.14 4.49 16.88
C HIS A 25 2.46 3.23 16.30
N PRO A 26 1.13 3.19 16.11
CA PRO A 26 0.41 1.98 15.68
C PRO A 26 0.94 1.35 14.38
N ASN A 27 1.45 2.19 13.49
CA ASN A 27 2.02 1.78 12.21
C ASN A 27 3.53 1.49 12.25
N TYR A 28 4.23 1.68 13.36
CA TYR A 28 5.68 1.43 13.44
C TYR A 28 6.06 0.01 13.00
N LYS A 29 5.24 -0.98 13.34
CA LYS A 29 5.40 -2.40 12.95
C LYS A 29 5.47 -2.63 11.43
N TYR A 30 4.87 -1.73 10.62
CA TYR A 30 4.87 -1.82 9.16
C TYR A 30 5.95 -0.95 8.52
N TYR A 31 6.55 -0.03 9.27
CA TYR A 31 7.51 0.97 8.79
C TYR A 31 8.84 0.81 9.52
N GLY A 32 9.05 1.55 10.62
CA GLY A 32 10.34 1.55 11.32
C GLY A 32 10.84 0.16 11.74
N ALA A 33 9.94 -0.72 12.20
CA ALA A 33 10.31 -2.11 12.55
C ALA A 33 10.75 -2.95 11.34
N LYS A 34 10.38 -2.53 10.13
CA LYS A 34 10.77 -3.15 8.86
C LYS A 34 11.99 -2.46 8.23
N GLY A 35 12.58 -1.45 8.87
CA GLY A 35 13.73 -0.71 8.35
C GLY A 35 13.38 0.48 7.45
N VAL A 36 12.11 0.91 7.41
CA VAL A 36 11.74 2.13 6.69
C VAL A 36 12.28 3.36 7.41
N THR A 37 12.95 4.24 6.69
CA THR A 37 13.59 5.45 7.23
C THR A 37 13.22 6.70 6.42
N VAL A 38 13.67 7.86 6.89
CA VAL A 38 13.54 9.17 6.24
C VAL A 38 14.93 9.72 5.97
N SER A 39 15.14 10.37 4.82
CA SER A 39 16.43 10.97 4.49
C SER A 39 16.85 12.00 5.55
N LYS A 40 18.16 12.13 5.78
CA LYS A 40 18.69 13.12 6.75
C LYS A 40 18.21 14.54 6.44
N ARG A 41 18.08 14.88 5.16
CA ARG A 41 17.58 16.19 4.70
C ARG A 41 16.15 16.46 5.18
N TRP A 42 15.25 15.47 5.05
CA TRP A 42 13.84 15.58 5.44
C TRP A 42 13.58 15.44 6.94
N HIS A 43 14.61 15.25 7.77
CA HIS A 43 14.46 15.42 9.23
C HIS A 43 14.27 16.90 9.62
N SER A 44 14.59 17.84 8.73
CA SER A 44 14.21 19.25 8.87
C SER A 44 12.89 19.49 8.15
N PHE A 45 11.92 20.05 8.86
CA PHE A 45 10.64 20.43 8.27
C PHE A 45 10.80 21.52 7.20
N ASP A 46 11.71 22.48 7.41
CA ASP A 46 11.96 23.55 6.43
C ASP A 46 12.49 22.98 5.11
N ASN A 47 13.41 21.99 5.18
CA ASN A 47 13.93 21.32 3.98
C ASN A 47 12.85 20.49 3.29
N PHE A 48 12.02 19.79 4.06
CA PHE A 48 10.89 19.04 3.51
C PHE A 48 9.95 19.96 2.72
N ILE A 49 9.54 21.09 3.30
CA ILE A 49 8.68 22.05 2.60
C ILE A 49 9.38 22.69 1.40
N TYR A 50 10.66 23.02 1.51
CA TYR A 50 11.42 23.53 0.38
C TYR A 50 11.41 22.54 -0.80
N ASP A 51 11.69 21.27 -0.53
CA ASP A 51 11.70 20.24 -1.57
C ASP A 51 10.31 20.02 -2.16
N ILE A 52 9.25 19.96 -1.34
CA ILE A 52 7.87 19.84 -1.84
C ILE A 52 7.49 21.02 -2.73
N ASN A 53 7.82 22.25 -2.35
CA ASN A 53 7.36 23.43 -3.07
C ASN A 53 8.18 23.76 -4.32
N ASN A 54 9.47 23.41 -4.33
CA ASN A 54 10.40 23.91 -5.34
C ASN A 54 11.02 22.83 -6.22
N ILE A 55 11.01 21.56 -5.81
CA ILE A 55 11.75 20.50 -6.51
C ILE A 55 10.86 19.30 -6.85
N MET A 56 9.97 18.89 -5.94
CA MET A 56 9.15 17.71 -6.13
C MET A 56 8.17 17.91 -7.30
N PRO A 57 8.20 17.04 -8.31
CA PRO A 57 7.15 17.01 -9.33
C PRO A 57 5.78 16.89 -8.65
N ASP A 58 4.86 17.75 -9.07
CA ASP A 58 3.49 17.80 -8.55
C ASP A 58 3.37 18.05 -7.03
N GLY A 59 4.43 18.60 -6.40
CA GLY A 59 4.45 18.85 -4.95
C GLY A 59 3.32 19.76 -4.46
N HIS A 60 2.86 20.69 -5.29
CA HIS A 60 1.71 21.57 -5.01
C HIS A 60 0.40 20.78 -4.79
N LEU A 61 0.26 19.57 -5.36
CA LEU A 61 -0.94 18.73 -5.18
C LEU A 61 -1.05 18.19 -3.76
N LEU A 62 0.07 18.05 -3.04
CA LEU A 62 0.08 17.53 -1.66
C LEU A 62 -0.67 18.42 -0.66
N TYR A 63 -1.00 19.66 -1.05
CA TYR A 63 -1.82 20.58 -0.27
C TYR A 63 -3.33 20.25 -0.32
N SER A 64 -3.75 19.38 -1.22
CA SER A 64 -5.10 18.81 -1.24
C SER A 64 -5.15 17.46 -0.54
N SER A 65 -6.27 17.16 0.13
CA SER A 65 -6.54 15.86 0.75
C SER A 65 -6.66 14.71 -0.24
N ASP A 66 -6.83 15.01 -1.54
CA ASP A 66 -6.95 14.01 -2.59
C ASP A 66 -5.60 13.37 -2.95
N TYR A 67 -4.49 13.94 -2.47
CA TYR A 67 -3.14 13.52 -2.79
C TYR A 67 -2.32 13.15 -1.56
N GLN A 68 -1.35 12.27 -1.76
CA GLN A 68 -0.55 11.67 -0.70
C GLN A 68 0.91 11.55 -1.15
N LEU A 69 1.83 11.74 -0.20
CA LEU A 69 3.25 11.44 -0.38
C LEU A 69 3.48 9.93 -0.22
N ASP A 70 3.96 9.30 -1.27
CA ASP A 70 4.14 7.85 -1.32
C ASP A 70 5.55 7.46 -1.76
N LYS A 71 6.16 6.48 -1.07
CA LYS A 71 7.45 5.87 -1.46
C LYS A 71 7.26 4.48 -2.12
N ASP A 72 6.10 3.88 -1.87
CA ASP A 72 5.82 2.47 -2.14
C ASP A 72 5.54 2.21 -3.62
N LYS A 73 5.19 3.25 -4.39
CA LYS A 73 5.10 3.21 -5.86
C LYS A 73 6.43 2.84 -6.51
N LYS A 74 7.56 3.32 -5.97
CA LYS A 74 8.91 2.96 -6.44
C LYS A 74 9.49 1.74 -5.72
N GLY A 75 8.83 1.26 -4.66
CA GLY A 75 9.27 0.08 -3.89
C GLY A 75 10.41 0.35 -2.91
N GLU A 76 10.65 1.62 -2.58
CA GLU A 76 11.79 2.04 -1.76
C GLU A 76 11.50 1.98 -0.26
N MET A 77 12.55 1.78 0.56
CA MET A 77 12.48 1.78 2.02
C MET A 77 12.86 3.12 2.67
N LEU A 78 13.11 4.14 1.85
CA LEU A 78 13.52 5.47 2.28
C LEU A 78 12.45 6.48 1.87
N TYR A 79 12.09 7.42 2.75
CA TYR A 79 11.40 8.65 2.37
C TYR A 79 12.42 9.73 1.99
N SER A 80 12.49 10.08 0.71
CA SER A 80 13.32 11.15 0.17
C SER A 80 12.68 11.79 -1.06
N LEU A 81 13.26 12.88 -1.55
CA LEU A 81 12.82 13.53 -2.78
C LEU A 81 12.85 12.57 -3.97
N GLU A 82 13.87 11.70 -4.03
CA GLU A 82 14.13 10.78 -5.13
C GLU A 82 13.24 9.54 -5.07
N SER A 83 12.97 9.02 -3.86
CA SER A 83 12.20 7.81 -3.65
C SER A 83 10.69 8.04 -3.57
N CYS A 84 10.27 9.27 -3.22
CA CYS A 84 8.86 9.60 -3.11
C CYS A 84 8.25 10.09 -4.42
N SER A 85 6.93 10.08 -4.46
CA SER A 85 6.09 10.70 -5.49
C SER A 85 4.77 11.16 -4.86
N ILE A 86 4.16 12.17 -5.46
CA ILE A 86 2.79 12.57 -5.09
C ILE A 86 1.83 11.74 -5.92
N ILE A 87 0.94 11.02 -5.26
CA ILE A 87 -0.06 10.17 -5.90
C ILE A 87 -1.44 10.48 -5.35
N SER A 88 -2.48 10.26 -6.16
CA SER A 88 -3.85 10.39 -5.67
C SER A 88 -4.16 9.32 -4.62
N ALA A 89 -5.04 9.63 -3.67
CA ALA A 89 -5.51 8.66 -2.68
C ALA A 89 -6.14 7.42 -3.33
N GLU A 90 -6.83 7.59 -4.46
CA GLU A 90 -7.41 6.50 -5.23
C GLU A 90 -6.35 5.63 -5.90
N GLU A 91 -5.30 6.23 -6.48
CA GLU A 91 -4.16 5.48 -7.00
C GLU A 91 -3.46 4.69 -5.89
N ASN A 92 -3.21 5.31 -4.73
CA ASN A 92 -2.56 4.62 -3.62
C ASN A 92 -3.40 3.43 -3.14
N LYS A 93 -4.72 3.61 -3.05
CA LYS A 93 -5.67 2.54 -2.70
C LYS A 93 -5.63 1.41 -3.72
N LYS A 94 -5.56 1.71 -5.02
CA LYS A 94 -5.42 0.70 -6.08
C LYS A 94 -4.09 -0.05 -5.97
N ILE A 95 -2.97 0.64 -5.74
CA ILE A 95 -1.66 0.01 -5.53
C ILE A 95 -1.71 -0.94 -4.34
N ALA A 96 -2.24 -0.48 -3.21
CA ALA A 96 -2.37 -1.30 -2.00
C ALA A 96 -3.28 -2.52 -2.22
N TYR A 97 -4.39 -2.35 -2.95
CA TYR A 97 -5.31 -3.43 -3.29
C TYR A 97 -4.62 -4.48 -4.18
N THR A 98 -3.94 -4.04 -5.25
CA THR A 98 -3.23 -4.92 -6.19
C THR A 98 -2.11 -5.69 -5.49
N LYS A 99 -1.32 -5.05 -4.63
CA LYS A 99 -0.24 -5.70 -3.86
C LYS A 99 -0.75 -6.81 -2.93
N GLN A 100 -2.00 -6.75 -2.48
CA GLN A 100 -2.62 -7.78 -1.63
C GLN A 100 -3.25 -8.93 -2.43
N GLN A 101 -3.40 -8.79 -3.75
CA GLN A 101 -3.99 -9.85 -4.55
C GLN A 101 -3.06 -11.05 -4.62
N ARG A 102 -3.65 -12.23 -4.40
CA ARG A 102 -2.97 -13.50 -4.55
C ARG A 102 -3.64 -14.27 -5.68
N ARG A 103 -2.82 -14.75 -6.61
CA ARG A 103 -3.24 -15.68 -7.65
C ARG A 103 -3.81 -16.93 -7.00
N ILE A 104 -4.88 -17.47 -7.56
CA ILE A 104 -5.49 -18.72 -7.11
C ILE A 104 -5.78 -19.62 -8.29
N ILE A 105 -5.78 -20.92 -8.04
CA ILE A 105 -6.12 -21.95 -9.01
C ILE A 105 -7.33 -22.73 -8.51
N ALA A 106 -8.23 -23.06 -9.43
CA ALA A 106 -9.35 -23.97 -9.24
C ALA A 106 -9.08 -25.24 -10.05
N ILE A 107 -8.97 -26.38 -9.37
CA ILE A 107 -8.57 -27.66 -9.97
C ILE A 107 -9.68 -28.70 -9.74
N ASN A 108 -10.05 -29.41 -10.80
CA ASN A 108 -10.82 -30.64 -10.71
C ASN A 108 -10.16 -31.75 -11.57
N LYS A 109 -10.86 -32.87 -11.84
CA LYS A 109 -10.27 -33.99 -12.60
C LYS A 109 -9.93 -33.67 -14.06
N THR A 110 -10.57 -32.68 -14.66
CA THR A 110 -10.47 -32.38 -16.11
C THR A 110 -9.97 -30.98 -16.41
N ASN A 111 -10.09 -30.05 -15.46
CA ASN A 111 -9.86 -28.63 -15.66
C ASN A 111 -8.98 -28.06 -14.55
N GLU A 112 -8.08 -27.17 -14.97
CA GLU A 112 -7.35 -26.26 -14.09
C GLU A 112 -7.57 -24.83 -14.60
N ILE A 113 -8.08 -23.96 -13.72
CA ILE A 113 -8.38 -22.57 -14.06
C ILE A 113 -7.59 -21.66 -13.12
N SER A 114 -6.75 -20.81 -13.69
CA SER A 114 -5.99 -19.80 -12.96
C SER A 114 -6.73 -18.47 -12.93
N PHE A 115 -6.71 -17.80 -11.78
CA PHE A 115 -7.24 -16.46 -11.58
C PHE A 115 -6.16 -15.57 -10.94
N HIS A 116 -6.12 -14.30 -11.32
CA HIS A 116 -5.20 -13.30 -10.74
C HIS A 116 -5.58 -12.90 -9.32
N SER A 117 -6.84 -13.11 -8.91
CA SER A 117 -7.29 -12.83 -7.55
C SER A 117 -8.48 -13.68 -7.10
N VAL A 118 -8.69 -13.75 -5.78
CA VAL A 118 -9.91 -14.33 -5.21
C VAL A 118 -11.18 -13.63 -5.71
N SER A 119 -11.14 -12.31 -5.89
CA SER A 119 -12.27 -11.52 -6.37
C SER A 119 -12.61 -11.82 -7.84
N GLU A 120 -11.62 -12.20 -8.65
CA GLU A 120 -11.83 -12.64 -10.02
C GLU A 120 -12.47 -14.02 -10.06
N ALA A 121 -11.93 -15.01 -9.34
CA ALA A 121 -12.53 -16.33 -9.26
C ALA A 121 -13.95 -16.29 -8.70
N SER A 122 -14.20 -15.41 -7.72
CA SER A 122 -15.53 -15.21 -7.13
C SER A 122 -16.56 -14.83 -8.19
N ARG A 123 -16.21 -13.89 -9.08
CA ARG A 123 -17.07 -13.45 -10.18
C ARG A 123 -17.20 -14.51 -11.26
N ALA A 124 -16.09 -15.10 -11.69
CA ALA A 124 -16.06 -16.07 -12.77
C ALA A 124 -16.80 -17.38 -12.44
N LEU A 125 -16.69 -17.84 -11.19
CA LEU A 125 -17.31 -19.08 -10.73
C LEU A 125 -18.65 -18.86 -10.02
N ASN A 126 -19.08 -17.60 -9.86
CA ASN A 126 -20.25 -17.19 -9.09
C ASN A 126 -20.27 -17.77 -7.65
N ILE A 127 -19.10 -17.82 -7.00
CA ILE A 127 -18.94 -18.28 -5.61
C ILE A 127 -18.63 -17.07 -4.73
N LYS A 128 -19.34 -16.93 -3.59
CA LYS A 128 -19.08 -15.83 -2.65
C LYS A 128 -17.60 -15.82 -2.24
N ARG A 129 -16.99 -14.63 -2.23
CA ARG A 129 -15.58 -14.43 -1.87
C ARG A 129 -15.24 -15.03 -0.49
N SER A 130 -16.13 -14.87 0.50
CA SER A 130 -15.96 -15.46 1.83
C SER A 130 -15.92 -16.99 1.79
N THR A 131 -16.81 -17.60 1.01
CA THR A 131 -16.80 -19.04 0.76
C THR A 131 -15.50 -19.48 0.11
N LEU A 132 -15.06 -18.83 -0.97
CA LEU A 132 -13.77 -19.16 -1.60
C LEU A 132 -12.60 -19.08 -0.61
N ILE A 133 -12.55 -18.05 0.24
CA ILE A 133 -11.50 -17.93 1.26
C ILE A 133 -11.54 -19.10 2.25
N ASN A 134 -12.72 -19.55 2.66
CA ASN A 134 -12.84 -20.71 3.53
C ASN A 134 -12.33 -21.98 2.84
N TYR A 135 -12.67 -22.17 1.56
CA TYR A 135 -12.21 -23.33 0.80
C TYR A 135 -10.72 -23.28 0.47
N LEU A 136 -10.15 -22.11 0.17
CA LEU A 136 -8.70 -21.90 -0.03
C LEU A 136 -7.85 -22.22 1.21
N LYS A 137 -8.46 -22.13 2.40
CA LYS A 137 -7.83 -22.50 3.68
C LYS A 137 -8.08 -23.95 4.07
N SER A 138 -8.99 -24.63 3.37
CA SER A 138 -9.35 -26.02 3.61
C SER A 138 -8.77 -26.91 2.52
N GLU A 139 -8.69 -28.20 2.80
CA GLU A 139 -8.34 -29.19 1.77
C GLU A 139 -9.61 -29.80 1.13
N LYS A 140 -10.78 -29.19 1.36
CA LYS A 140 -12.07 -29.73 0.92
C LYS A 140 -12.41 -29.32 -0.51
N GLN A 141 -13.15 -30.20 -1.18
CA GLN A 141 -13.78 -29.92 -2.46
C GLN A 141 -15.04 -29.08 -2.26
N HIS A 142 -15.22 -28.05 -3.08
CA HIS A 142 -16.48 -27.29 -3.14
C HIS A 142 -17.55 -28.08 -3.92
N SER A 143 -18.83 -27.74 -3.73
CA SER A 143 -19.96 -28.40 -4.41
C SER A 143 -19.92 -28.30 -5.94
N THR A 144 -19.17 -27.33 -6.49
CA THR A 144 -18.89 -27.21 -7.93
C THR A 144 -17.89 -28.23 -8.45
N GLY A 145 -17.31 -29.06 -7.58
CA GLY A 145 -16.31 -30.06 -7.91
C GLY A 145 -14.87 -29.54 -7.94
N PHE A 146 -14.64 -28.25 -7.68
CA PHE A 146 -13.29 -27.67 -7.63
C PHE A 146 -12.66 -27.75 -6.23
N HIS A 147 -11.36 -28.00 -6.21
CA HIS A 147 -10.47 -27.65 -5.11
C HIS A 147 -9.79 -26.31 -5.42
N PHE A 148 -9.63 -25.47 -4.41
CA PHE A 148 -9.03 -24.15 -4.57
C PHE A 148 -7.70 -24.09 -3.83
N LYS A 149 -6.68 -23.53 -4.48
CA LYS A 149 -5.36 -23.31 -3.87
C LYS A 149 -4.84 -21.93 -4.22
N TYR A 150 -4.04 -21.34 -3.33
CA TYR A 150 -3.21 -20.21 -3.72
C TYR A 150 -2.12 -20.70 -4.66
N TYR A 151 -1.85 -19.94 -5.71
CA TYR A 151 -0.69 -20.16 -6.55
C TYR A 151 0.55 -19.73 -5.76
N ASN A 152 1.57 -20.58 -5.71
CA ASN A 152 2.84 -20.28 -5.05
C ASN A 152 3.74 -19.44 -5.96
#